data_AF-Q65WE4-F1
#
_entry.id   AF-Q65WE4-F1
#
_cell.length_a   1.000
_cell.length_b   1.000
_cell.length_c   1.000
_cell.angle_alpha   90.00
_cell.angle_beta   90.00
_cell.angle_gamma   90.00
#
_symmetry.space_group_name_H-M   'P 1'
#
loop_
_entity.id
_entity.type
_entity.pdbx_description
1 polymer ?
#
loop_
_entity_poly.entity_id
_entity_poly.type
_entity_poly.pdbx_seq_one_letter_code
_entity_poly.pdbx_strand_id
1 'polypeptide(L)'
;MNNSEFLTYAILTLGLVMAIPMFVRMGEILSQKVRLMLFPVKKVKIRRWHNDIFMGYGELDLTSSEPIIAQLDRIDAELKIRKENER
;
A
#
# COMPACT_ATOMS: atom_id res chain seq x y z
N MET A 1 -1.56 -41.46 -24.14
CA MET A 1 -1.40 -39.99 -24.09
C MET A 1 -0.02 -39.71 -23.57
N ASN A 2 0.80 -39.03 -24.37
CA ASN A 2 2.22 -38.82 -24.07
C ASN A 2 2.39 -37.65 -23.08
N ASN A 3 3.43 -37.65 -22.26
CA ASN A 3 3.65 -36.57 -21.26
C ASN A 3 3.75 -35.18 -21.92
N SER A 4 4.27 -35.11 -23.14
CA SER A 4 4.33 -33.89 -23.94
C SER A 4 2.93 -33.37 -24.32
N GLU A 5 2.03 -34.25 -24.75
CA GLU A 5 0.65 -33.88 -25.11
C GLU A 5 -0.10 -33.34 -23.91
N PHE A 6 0.03 -34.01 -22.75
CA PHE A 6 -0.57 -33.56 -21.50
C PHE A 6 -0.07 -32.16 -21.12
N LEU A 7 1.23 -31.92 -21.24
CA LEU A 7 1.83 -30.61 -20.96
C LEU A 7 1.30 -29.52 -21.90
N THR A 8 1.19 -29.83 -23.20
CA THR A 8 0.65 -28.92 -24.20
C THR A 8 -0.81 -28.55 -23.90
N TYR A 9 -1.65 -29.53 -23.57
CA TYR A 9 -3.05 -29.28 -23.21
C TYR A 9 -3.17 -28.48 -21.90
N ALA A 10 -2.31 -28.73 -20.92
CA ALA A 10 -2.29 -27.96 -19.67
C ALA A 10 -1.92 -26.49 -19.92
N ILE A 11 -0.93 -26.22 -20.77
CA ILE A 11 -0.53 -24.85 -21.11
C ILE A 11 -1.64 -24.13 -21.89
N LEU A 12 -2.26 -24.80 -22.86
CA LEU A 12 -3.34 -24.22 -23.66
C LEU A 12 -4.57 -23.88 -22.80
N THR A 13 -4.95 -24.78 -21.90
CA THR A 13 -6.08 -24.56 -20.98
C THR A 13 -5.79 -23.44 -19.99
N LEU A 14 -4.58 -23.36 -19.44
CA LEU A 14 -4.15 -22.22 -18.60
C LEU A 14 -4.20 -20.90 -19.37
N GLY A 15 -3.70 -20.87 -20.60
CA GLY A 15 -3.75 -19.67 -21.46
C GLY A 15 -5.18 -19.21 -21.75
N LEU A 16 -6.09 -20.16 -22.01
CA LEU A 16 -7.50 -19.86 -22.29
C LEU A 16 -8.23 -19.35 -21.04
N VAL A 17 -7.95 -19.92 -19.87
CA VAL A 17 -8.50 -19.44 -18.58
C VAL A 17 -7.95 -18.05 -18.25
N MET A 18 -6.66 -17.78 -18.47
CA MET A 18 -6.07 -16.46 -18.24
C MET A 18 -6.55 -15.40 -19.24
N ALA A 19 -7.03 -15.78 -20.43
CA ALA A 19 -7.62 -14.84 -21.39
C ALA A 19 -9.01 -14.33 -20.97
N ILE A 20 -9.67 -14.99 -20.02
CA ILE A 20 -10.98 -14.58 -19.51
C ILE A 20 -10.77 -13.35 -18.59
N PRO A 21 -11.43 -12.20 -18.87
CA PRO A 21 -11.20 -10.94 -18.13
C PRO A 21 -11.41 -11.03 -16.61
N MET A 22 -12.29 -11.93 -16.16
CA MET A 22 -12.53 -12.17 -14.74
C MET A 22 -11.28 -12.71 -14.03
N PHE A 23 -10.52 -13.61 -14.67
CA PHE A 23 -9.31 -14.20 -14.10
C PHE A 23 -8.14 -13.23 -14.13
N VAL A 24 -8.03 -12.38 -15.15
CA VAL A 24 -7.05 -11.28 -15.20
C VAL A 24 -7.24 -10.36 -14.00
N ARG A 25 -8.49 -9.92 -13.74
CA ARG A 25 -8.81 -9.07 -12.58
C ARG A 25 -8.52 -9.75 -11.24
N MET A 26 -8.83 -11.04 -11.12
CA MET A 26 -8.49 -11.81 -9.91
C MET A 26 -6.97 -11.91 -9.71
N GLY A 27 -6.20 -12.13 -10.79
CA GLY A 27 -4.74 -12.13 -10.77
C GLY A 27 -4.15 -10.79 -10.33
N GLU A 28 -4.72 -9.67 -10.78
CA GLU A 28 -4.33 -8.33 -10.35
C GLU A 28 -4.57 -8.11 -8.85
N ILE A 29 -5.75 -8.46 -8.35
CA ILE A 29 -6.09 -8.35 -6.92
C ILE A 29 -5.15 -9.22 -6.08
N LEU A 30 -4.90 -10.45 -6.52
CA LEU A 30 -4.00 -11.37 -5.82
C LEU A 30 -2.57 -10.82 -5.81
N SER A 31 -2.09 -10.31 -6.94
CA SER A 31 -0.77 -9.68 -7.07
C SER A 31 -0.63 -8.45 -6.16
N GLN A 32 -1.67 -7.61 -6.08
CA GLN A 32 -1.68 -6.47 -5.15
C GLN A 32 -1.64 -6.92 -3.68
N LYS A 33 -2.40 -7.96 -3.31
CA LYS A 33 -2.35 -8.53 -1.95
C LYS A 33 -0.96 -9.08 -1.62
N VAL A 34 -0.36 -9.85 -2.53
CA VAL A 34 1.00 -10.39 -2.36
C VAL A 34 2.02 -9.26 -2.25
N ARG A 35 1.89 -8.20 -3.06
CA ARG A 35 2.73 -7.01 -2.96
C ARG A 35 2.62 -6.35 -1.58
N LEU A 36 1.41 -6.16 -1.08
CA LEU A 36 1.18 -5.58 0.25
C LEU A 36 1.68 -6.50 1.38
N MET A 37 1.69 -7.81 1.18
CA MET A 37 2.24 -8.77 2.14
C MET A 37 3.77 -8.74 2.18
N LEU A 38 4.43 -8.66 1.02
CA LEU A 38 5.89 -8.59 0.91
C LEU A 38 6.45 -7.20 1.28
N PHE A 39 5.71 -6.15 0.91
CA PHE A 39 6.05 -4.76 1.18
C PHE A 39 4.89 -4.08 1.91
N PRO A 40 4.69 -4.41 3.20
CA PRO A 40 3.64 -3.79 3.99
C PRO A 40 3.87 -2.29 4.07
N VAL A 41 2.80 -1.51 3.91
CA VAL A 41 2.84 -0.07 4.14
C VAL A 41 2.98 0.14 5.64
N LYS A 42 4.23 0.30 6.10
CA LYS A 42 4.52 0.47 7.54
C LYS A 42 4.35 1.90 8.01
N LYS A 43 4.58 2.87 7.11
CA LYS A 43 4.56 4.29 7.44
C LYS A 43 3.80 5.09 6.40
N VAL A 44 3.03 6.07 6.85
CA VAL A 44 2.29 7.01 6.01
C VAL A 44 2.77 8.43 6.31
N LYS A 45 3.17 9.17 5.27
CA LYS A 45 3.52 10.58 5.41
C LYS A 45 2.26 11.42 5.38
N ILE A 46 1.91 12.05 6.50
CA ILE A 46 0.78 12.96 6.61
C ILE A 46 1.30 14.38 6.42
N ARG A 47 0.74 15.11 5.44
CA ARG A 47 1.03 16.52 5.19
C ARG A 47 -0.03 17.37 5.86
N ARG A 48 0.38 18.37 6.63
CA ARG A 48 -0.52 19.32 7.27
C ARG A 48 -0.57 20.62 6.48
N TRP A 49 -1.78 21.01 6.12
CA TRP A 49 -2.08 22.30 5.49
C TRP A 49 -3.05 23.05 6.39
N HIS A 50 -2.83 24.35 6.58
CA HIS A 50 -3.74 25.19 7.33
C HIS A 50 -3.77 26.58 6.69
N ASN A 51 -4.97 27.06 6.34
CA ASN A 51 -5.19 28.34 5.63
C ASN A 51 -4.26 28.50 4.42
N ASP A 52 -4.22 27.49 3.54
CA ASP A 52 -3.35 27.40 2.35
C ASP A 52 -1.84 27.46 2.61
N ILE A 53 -1.43 27.47 3.88
CA ILE A 53 -0.02 27.42 4.27
C ILE A 53 0.34 25.97 4.59
N PHE A 54 1.41 25.49 3.93
CA PHE A 54 2.01 24.22 4.26
C PHE A 54 2.68 24.31 5.64
N MET A 55 2.18 23.53 6.59
CA MET A 55 2.65 23.53 7.99
C MET A 55 3.74 22.49 8.23
N GLY A 56 3.97 21.58 7.28
CA GLY A 56 4.97 20.51 7.37
C GLY A 56 4.38 19.12 7.17
N TYR A 57 5.20 18.11 7.47
CA TYR A 57 4.83 16.70 7.34
C TYR A 57 5.25 15.91 8.59
N GLY A 58 4.47 14.89 8.92
CA GLY A 58 4.80 13.88 9.93
C GLY A 58 4.69 12.47 9.37
N GLU A 59 5.39 11.53 10.00
CA GLU A 59 5.29 10.12 9.67
C GLU A 59 4.39 9.41 10.69
N LEU A 60 3.30 8.84 10.20
CA LEU A 60 2.42 7.96 10.97
C LEU A 60 2.90 6.52 10.80
N ASP A 61 3.13 5.82 11.90
CA ASP A 61 3.52 4.42 11.91
C ASP A 61 2.28 3.53 12.06
N LEU A 62 1.94 2.81 11.00
CA LEU A 62 0.79 1.90 10.97
C LEU A 62 1.07 0.56 11.67
N THR A 63 2.34 0.30 12.00
CA THR A 63 2.77 -0.91 12.71
C THR A 63 2.94 -0.70 14.22
N SER A 64 2.89 0.56 14.67
CA SER A 64 2.96 0.89 16.09
C SER A 64 1.71 0.44 16.84
N SER A 65 1.90 0.00 18.09
CA SER A 65 0.81 -0.26 19.03
C SER A 65 0.13 1.02 19.54
N GLU A 66 0.72 2.18 19.26
CA GLU A 66 0.17 3.48 19.61
C GLU A 66 -1.06 3.80 18.74
N PRO A 67 -2.20 4.22 19.34
CA PRO A 67 -3.37 4.63 18.59
C PRO A 67 -3.03 5.71 17.56
N ILE A 68 -3.60 5.59 16.35
CA ILE A 68 -3.39 6.55 15.25
C ILE A 68 -3.62 8.00 15.71
N ILE A 69 -4.66 8.24 16.52
CA ILE A 69 -5.00 9.56 17.06
C ILE A 69 -3.87 10.12 17.92
N ALA A 70 -3.28 9.31 18.81
CA ALA A 70 -2.18 9.75 19.67
C ALA A 70 -0.92 10.09 18.85
N GLN A 71 -0.63 9.30 17.81
CA GLN A 71 0.46 9.62 16.88
C GLN A 71 0.22 10.93 16.13
N LEU A 72 -1.02 11.18 15.69
CA LEU A 72 -1.43 12.43 15.05
C LEU A 72 -1.29 13.63 15.98
N ASP A 73 -1.72 13.52 17.23
CA ASP A 73 -1.59 14.59 18.23
C ASP A 73 -0.12 14.94 18.50
N ARG A 74 0.75 13.93 18.59
CA ARG A 74 2.20 14.14 18.72
C ARG A 74 2.77 14.86 17.50
N ILE A 75 2.42 14.41 16.29
CA ILE A 75 2.84 15.06 15.04
C ILE A 75 2.34 16.51 15.00
N ASP A 76 1.11 16.77 15.44
CA ASP A 76 0.52 18.11 15.50
C ASP A 76 1.32 19.04 16.41
N ALA A 77 1.68 18.55 17.60
CA ALA A 77 2.47 19.27 18.58
C ALA A 77 3.89 19.54 18.08
N GLU A 78 4.56 18.54 17.50
CA GLU A 78 5.89 18.71 16.91
C GLU A 78 5.91 19.74 15.78
N LEU A 79 4.91 19.73 14.89
CA LEU A 79 4.80 20.69 13.80
C LEU A 79 4.55 22.11 14.31
N LYS A 80 3.78 22.28 15.39
CA LYS A 80 3.59 23.60 16.03
C LYS A 80 4.89 24.14 16.61
N ILE A 81 5.63 23.31 17.37
CA ILE A 81 6.92 23.69 17.98
C ILE A 81 7.93 24.09 16.89
N ARG A 82 8.04 23.33 15.80
CA ARG A 82 8.94 23.66 14.69
C ARG A 82 8.62 25.02 14.07
N LYS A 83 7.33 25.31 13.85
CA LYS A 83 6.90 26.60 13.30
C LYS A 83 7.17 27.76 14.25
N GLU A 84 7.08 27.54 15.56
CA GLU A 84 7.42 28.55 16.56
C GLU A 84 8.93 28.85 16.60
N ASN A 85 9.78 27.83 16.44
CA ASN A 85 11.23 27.98 16.40
C ASN A 85 11.76 28.59 15.07
N GLU A 86 10.96 28.63 14.02
CA GLU A 86 11.29 29.28 12.73
C GLU A 86 10.93 30.78 12.70
N ARG A 87 10.29 31.31 13.74
CA ARG A 87 9.99 32.75 13.92
C ARG A 87 11.04 33.46 14.76
#